data_AF-A0A661WMA9-F1
#
_entry.id   AF-A0A661WMA9-F1
#
_cell.length_a   1.000
_cell.length_b   1.000
_cell.length_c   1.000
_cell.angle_alpha   90.00
_cell.angle_beta   90.00
_cell.angle_gamma   90.00
#
_symmetry.space_group_name_H-M   'P 1'
#
loop_
_entity.id
_entity.type
_entity.pdbx_description
1 polymer ?
#
loop_
_entity_poly.entity_id
_entity_poly.type
_entity_poly.pdbx_seq_one_letter_code
_entity_poly.pdbx_strand_id
1 'polypeptide(L)'
;MNKTWHKIGLILLLILLLGVFLPLGSQEENISQDARDQVSSFYDSGCTVIYGVDEENVLGGNNEDFTDSETRIWFLPPEDGKFGRALVGYDSFIWQGGMNDQGLFFDAMSIEEPVKVEQGNKP
;
A
#
# COMPACT_ATOMS: atom_id res chain seq x y z
N MET A 1 67.13 1.25 36.12
CA MET A 1 65.85 1.21 35.37
C MET A 1 64.70 1.55 36.30
N ASN A 2 63.98 2.64 36.03
CA ASN A 2 63.05 3.27 36.98
C ASN A 2 61.73 2.47 37.10
N LYS A 3 61.36 2.05 38.31
CA LYS A 3 60.14 1.25 38.62
C LYS A 3 58.84 1.89 38.10
N THR A 4 58.85 3.20 37.84
CA THR A 4 57.72 3.97 37.30
C THR A 4 57.35 3.55 35.88
N TRP A 5 58.34 3.23 35.03
CA TRP A 5 58.09 2.84 33.64
C TRP A 5 57.46 1.45 33.52
N HIS A 6 57.76 0.54 34.46
CA HIS A 6 57.10 -0.76 34.53
C HIS A 6 55.62 -0.64 34.90
N LYS A 7 55.26 0.27 35.81
CA LYS A 7 53.84 0.48 36.19
C LYS A 7 53.03 1.10 35.05
N ILE A 8 53.60 2.05 34.32
CA ILE A 8 52.95 2.68 33.16
C ILE A 8 52.77 1.66 32.03
N GLY A 9 53.79 0.84 31.76
CA GLY A 9 53.70 -0.24 30.78
C GLY A 9 52.62 -1.27 31.12
N LEU A 10 52.51 -1.66 32.40
CA LEU A 10 51.50 -2.63 32.84
C LEU A 10 50.06 -2.09 32.71
N ILE A 11 49.85 -0.80 33.00
CA ILE A 11 48.54 -0.14 32.87
C ILE A 11 48.12 -0.04 31.41
N LEU A 12 49.05 0.34 30.50
CA LEU A 12 48.77 0.38 29.06
C LEU A 12 48.47 -1.01 28.49
N LEU A 13 49.18 -2.04 28.95
CA LEU A 13 48.92 -3.43 28.57
C LEU A 13 47.54 -3.92 29.06
N LEU A 14 47.12 -3.52 30.27
CA LEU A 14 45.81 -3.82 30.83
C LEU A 14 44.68 -3.11 30.06
N ILE A 15 44.88 -1.85 29.65
CA ILE A 15 43.91 -1.11 28.83
C ILE A 15 43.79 -1.74 27.44
N LEU A 16 44.89 -2.20 26.85
CA LEU A 16 44.88 -2.94 25.58
C LEU A 16 44.18 -4.30 25.71
N LEU A 17 44.41 -5.04 26.80
CA LEU A 17 43.77 -6.34 27.04
C LEU A 17 42.27 -6.22 27.36
N LEU A 18 41.86 -5.15 28.05
CA LEU A 18 40.44 -4.87 28.35
C LEU A 18 39.70 -4.25 27.15
N GLY A 19 40.40 -3.50 26.28
CA GLY A 19 39.81 -2.84 25.12
C GLY A 19 39.48 -3.76 23.94
N VAL A 20 40.04 -4.98 23.90
CA VAL A 20 39.79 -5.96 22.82
C VAL A 20 38.56 -6.83 23.08
N PHE A 21 37.95 -6.74 24.26
CA PHE A 21 36.78 -7.53 24.67
C PHE A 21 35.52 -6.70 24.91
N LEU A 22 35.42 -5.51 24.33
CA LEU A 22 34.10 -4.91 24.09
C LEU A 22 33.54 -5.58 22.84
N PRO A 23 32.50 -6.42 22.94
CA PRO A 23 31.79 -6.80 21.73
C PRO A 23 31.30 -5.48 21.14
N LEU A 24 31.68 -5.19 19.88
CA LEU A 24 30.87 -4.27 19.09
C LEU A 24 29.50 -4.94 19.06
N GLY A 25 28.64 -4.54 19.99
CA GLY A 25 27.23 -4.85 19.93
C GLY A 25 26.78 -4.35 18.58
N SER A 26 26.50 -5.29 17.68
CA SER A 26 25.67 -5.02 16.53
C SER A 26 24.43 -4.36 17.08
N GLN A 27 24.27 -3.06 16.81
CA GLN A 27 22.99 -2.40 16.95
C GLN A 27 22.10 -3.09 15.91
N GLU A 28 21.42 -4.17 16.30
CA GLU A 28 20.20 -4.55 15.61
C GLU A 28 19.27 -3.36 15.81
N GLU A 29 19.07 -2.58 14.75
CA GLU A 29 18.00 -1.59 14.71
C GLU A 29 16.69 -2.35 14.91
N ASN A 30 16.21 -2.34 16.16
CA ASN A 30 14.85 -2.68 16.48
C ASN A 30 13.98 -1.60 15.83
N ILE A 31 13.62 -1.84 14.56
CA ILE A 31 12.54 -1.12 13.87
C ILE A 31 11.38 -1.09 14.85
N SER A 32 10.93 0.11 15.24
CA SER A 32 9.88 0.27 16.23
C SER A 32 8.65 -0.50 15.78
N GLN A 33 7.91 -1.08 16.73
CA GLN A 33 6.63 -1.71 16.42
C GLN A 33 5.71 -0.71 15.68
N ASP A 34 5.77 0.57 16.03
CA ASP A 34 5.07 1.65 15.32
C ASP A 34 5.43 1.73 13.82
N ALA A 35 6.70 1.53 13.46
CA ALA A 35 7.11 1.50 12.05
C ALA A 35 6.63 0.23 11.34
N ARG A 36 6.55 -0.91 12.05
CA ARG A 36 5.94 -2.14 11.51
C ARG A 36 4.42 -1.99 11.34
N ASP A 37 3.75 -1.34 12.28
CA ASP A 37 2.31 -1.12 12.27
C ASP A 37 1.93 -0.07 11.21
N GLN A 38 2.76 0.95 10.98
CA GLN A 38 2.59 1.86 9.84
C GLN A 38 2.72 1.13 8.50
N VAL A 39 3.71 0.24 8.33
CA VAL A 39 3.85 -0.58 7.11
C VAL A 39 2.70 -1.57 6.95
N SER A 40 2.17 -2.11 8.05
CA SER A 40 0.98 -2.97 8.06
C SER A 40 -0.29 -2.20 7.67
N SER A 41 -0.41 -0.92 8.02
CA SER A 41 -1.60 -0.11 7.71
C SER A 41 -1.77 0.20 6.21
N PHE A 42 -0.70 0.06 5.42
CA PHE A 42 -0.79 0.13 3.95
C PHE A 42 -1.36 -1.13 3.30
N TYR A 43 -1.48 -2.23 4.06
CA TYR A 43 -2.06 -3.49 3.58
C TYR A 43 -3.54 -3.67 3.95
N ASP A 44 -4.11 -2.78 4.75
CA ASP A 44 -5.53 -2.82 5.16
C ASP A 44 -6.34 -1.69 4.48
N SER A 45 -6.02 -1.43 3.20
CA SER A 45 -6.72 -0.45 2.37
C SER A 45 -7.85 -1.16 1.62
N GLY A 46 -9.07 -1.06 2.14
CA GLY A 46 -10.23 -1.72 1.59
C GLY A 46 -11.11 -0.75 0.79
N CYS A 47 -11.16 -0.92 -0.53
CA CYS A 47 -12.13 -0.20 -1.35
C CYS A 47 -13.54 -0.39 -0.77
N THR A 48 -14.40 0.61 -0.92
CA THR A 48 -15.78 0.58 -0.40
C THR A 48 -16.75 1.10 -1.44
N VAL A 49 -17.79 0.33 -1.77
CA VAL A 49 -18.89 0.77 -2.63
C VAL A 49 -20.08 1.20 -1.78
N ILE A 50 -20.66 2.35 -2.10
CA ILE A 50 -21.87 2.87 -1.49
C ILE A 50 -22.94 3.09 -2.57
N TYR A 51 -24.19 2.82 -2.21
CA TYR A 51 -25.34 3.26 -2.98
C TYR A 51 -26.37 3.91 -2.07
N GLY A 52 -27.06 4.91 -2.60
CA GLY A 52 -28.16 5.60 -1.95
C GLY A 52 -29.35 5.67 -2.89
N VAL A 53 -30.55 5.55 -2.36
CA VAL A 53 -31.78 5.60 -3.16
C VAL A 53 -32.84 6.42 -2.43
N ASP A 54 -33.57 7.24 -3.19
CA ASP A 54 -34.82 7.86 -2.79
C ASP A 54 -35.93 7.56 -3.83
N GLU A 55 -37.06 8.25 -3.77
CA GLU A 55 -38.19 8.01 -4.68
C GLU A 55 -37.89 8.39 -6.15
N GLU A 56 -36.90 9.25 -6.38
CA GLU A 56 -36.60 9.84 -7.70
C GLU A 56 -35.20 9.45 -8.22
N ASN A 57 -34.26 9.13 -7.33
CA ASN A 57 -32.84 9.02 -7.63
C ASN A 57 -32.20 7.74 -7.11
N VAL A 58 -31.24 7.24 -7.89
CA VAL A 58 -30.28 6.22 -7.46
C VAL A 58 -28.89 6.79 -7.61
N LEU A 59 -28.13 6.81 -6.52
CA LEU A 59 -26.75 7.28 -6.45
C LEU A 59 -25.85 6.07 -6.20
N GLY A 60 -24.76 5.98 -6.96
CA GLY A 60 -23.67 5.02 -6.74
C GLY A 60 -22.35 5.76 -6.61
N GLY A 61 -21.48 5.26 -5.75
CA GLY A 61 -20.12 5.79 -5.59
C GLY A 61 -19.23 4.79 -4.89
N ASN A 62 -17.93 5.03 -4.95
CA ASN A 62 -16.94 4.20 -4.28
C ASN A 62 -15.77 5.04 -3.75
N ASN A 63 -15.16 4.55 -2.67
CA ASN A 63 -13.80 4.89 -2.29
C ASN A 63 -12.88 3.87 -2.93
N GLU A 64 -11.88 4.36 -3.63
CA GLU A 64 -10.86 3.55 -4.28
C GLU A 64 -9.55 3.75 -3.51
N ASP A 65 -9.16 2.74 -2.75
CA ASP A 65 -8.02 2.80 -1.85
C ASP A 65 -6.82 2.09 -2.48
N PHE A 66 -5.99 2.85 -3.20
CA PHE A 66 -4.81 2.34 -3.89
C PHE A 66 -3.64 3.32 -3.80
N THR A 67 -2.43 2.84 -4.07
CA THR A 67 -1.21 3.64 -3.93
C THR A 67 -0.94 4.58 -5.11
N ASP A 68 -1.60 4.36 -6.26
CA ASP A 68 -1.45 5.23 -7.43
C ASP A 68 -2.34 6.46 -7.29
N SER A 69 -1.72 7.65 -7.31
CA SER A 69 -2.44 8.93 -7.19
C SER A 69 -2.85 9.55 -8.52
N GLU A 70 -2.42 8.99 -9.66
CA GLU A 70 -2.69 9.54 -10.98
C GLU A 70 -4.07 9.14 -11.52
N THR A 71 -5.12 9.54 -10.80
CA THR A 71 -6.50 9.29 -11.19
C THR A 71 -6.90 10.10 -12.43
N ARG A 72 -7.61 9.44 -13.35
CA ARG A 72 -8.18 10.00 -14.57
C ARG A 72 -9.66 9.68 -14.67
N ILE A 73 -10.38 10.56 -15.37
CA ILE A 73 -11.75 10.30 -15.82
C ILE A 73 -11.74 10.33 -17.35
N TRP A 74 -12.28 9.29 -17.98
CA TRP A 74 -12.43 9.23 -19.43
C TRP A 74 -13.90 9.22 -19.82
N PHE A 75 -14.25 10.05 -20.79
CA PHE A 75 -15.56 10.07 -21.43
C PHE A 75 -15.44 9.45 -22.81
N LEU A 76 -16.08 8.31 -23.00
CA LEU A 76 -16.11 7.62 -24.29
C LEU A 76 -17.52 7.77 -24.87
N PRO A 77 -17.65 8.29 -26.10
CA PRO A 77 -18.95 8.38 -26.76
C PRO A 77 -19.50 6.97 -27.05
N PRO A 78 -20.81 6.85 -27.33
CA PRO A 78 -21.37 5.60 -27.82
C PRO A 78 -20.70 5.17 -29.14
N GLU A 79 -20.56 3.86 -29.31
CA GLU A 79 -20.00 3.20 -30.51
C GLU A 79 -21.02 2.17 -31.01
N ASP A 80 -20.82 1.61 -32.20
CA ASP A 80 -21.70 0.56 -32.74
C ASP A 80 -21.85 -0.62 -31.75
N GLY A 81 -23.08 -0.81 -31.25
CA GLY A 81 -23.41 -1.85 -30.29
C GLY A 81 -22.96 -1.58 -28.84
N LYS A 82 -22.50 -0.38 -28.51
CA LYS A 82 -22.03 -0.02 -27.16
C LYS A 82 -22.56 1.33 -26.70
N PHE A 83 -22.92 1.39 -25.42
CA PHE A 83 -23.29 2.63 -24.73
C PHE A 83 -22.10 3.57 -24.53
N GLY A 84 -22.38 4.87 -24.48
CA GLY A 84 -21.44 5.86 -24.00
C GLY A 84 -21.12 5.63 -22.52
N ARG A 85 -19.93 6.01 -22.08
CA ARG A 85 -19.45 5.68 -20.72
C ARG A 85 -18.50 6.72 -20.16
N ALA A 86 -18.67 7.02 -18.88
CA ALA A 86 -17.70 7.70 -18.05
C ALA A 86 -16.98 6.65 -17.18
N LEU A 87 -15.66 6.58 -17.29
CA LEU A 87 -14.82 5.63 -16.56
C LEU A 87 -13.86 6.40 -15.65
N VAL A 88 -13.60 5.86 -14.47
CA VAL A 88 -12.66 6.41 -13.47
C VAL A 88 -11.60 5.37 -13.17
N GLY A 89 -10.33 5.78 -13.11
CA GLY A 89 -9.21 4.85 -12.88
C GLY A 89 -7.85 5.54 -12.96
N TYR A 90 -6.78 4.81 -13.25
CA TYR A 90 -5.39 5.30 -13.22
C TYR A 90 -4.78 5.54 -14.60
N ASP A 91 -3.69 6.31 -14.68
CA ASP A 91 -3.10 6.82 -15.94
C ASP A 91 -2.84 5.79 -17.05
N SER A 92 -2.70 4.51 -16.68
CA SER A 92 -2.42 3.38 -17.56
C SER A 92 -3.67 2.75 -18.18
N PHE A 93 -4.79 3.48 -18.23
CA PHE A 93 -6.10 2.99 -18.67
C PHE A 93 -6.61 1.79 -17.86
N ILE A 94 -6.25 1.72 -16.59
CA ILE A 94 -6.81 0.75 -15.66
C ILE A 94 -8.05 1.38 -15.05
N TRP A 95 -9.23 1.13 -15.65
CA TRP A 95 -10.51 1.59 -15.09
C TRP A 95 -10.88 0.74 -13.88
N GLN A 96 -11.22 1.41 -12.78
CA GLN A 96 -11.71 0.77 -11.56
C GLN A 96 -13.24 0.81 -11.54
N GLY A 97 -13.83 1.98 -11.79
CA GLY A 97 -15.28 2.14 -11.79
C GLY A 97 -15.79 2.98 -12.94
N GLY A 98 -17.11 3.12 -13.02
CA GLY A 98 -17.73 3.97 -14.02
C GLY A 98 -19.23 3.81 -14.14
N MET A 99 -19.80 4.57 -15.07
CA MET A 99 -21.22 4.52 -15.41
C MET A 99 -21.43 4.70 -16.91
N ASN A 100 -22.36 3.95 -17.49
CA ASN A 100 -22.79 4.16 -18.87
C ASN A 100 -23.94 5.17 -18.99
N ASP A 101 -24.25 5.60 -20.21
CA ASP A 101 -25.33 6.55 -20.50
C ASP A 101 -26.76 5.98 -20.32
N GLN A 102 -26.88 4.70 -19.92
CA GLN A 102 -28.14 4.07 -19.51
C GLN A 102 -28.26 3.92 -17.98
N GLY A 103 -27.29 4.44 -17.21
CA GLY A 103 -27.29 4.41 -15.76
C GLY A 103 -26.74 3.12 -15.12
N LEU A 104 -26.13 2.22 -15.90
CA LEU A 104 -25.43 1.07 -15.33
C LEU A 104 -24.13 1.55 -14.68
N PHE A 105 -24.08 1.52 -13.35
CA PHE A 105 -22.90 1.77 -12.53
C PHE A 105 -22.15 0.46 -12.22
N PHE A 106 -20.82 0.51 -12.19
CA PHE A 106 -19.99 -0.59 -11.73
C PHE A 106 -18.72 -0.07 -11.02
N ASP A 107 -18.14 -0.94 -10.19
CA ASP A 107 -16.85 -0.72 -9.54
C ASP A 107 -16.06 -2.04 -9.45
N ALA A 108 -14.74 -1.97 -9.51
CA ALA A 108 -13.81 -3.09 -9.47
C ALA A 108 -13.11 -3.10 -8.11
N MET A 109 -13.58 -4.00 -7.25
CA MET A 109 -13.08 -4.14 -5.89
C MET A 109 -12.01 -5.22 -5.83
N SER A 110 -10.93 -4.96 -5.08
CA SER A 110 -9.92 -5.97 -4.78
C SER A 110 -10.38 -6.87 -3.62
N ILE A 111 -10.11 -8.17 -3.72
CA ILE A 111 -10.29 -9.14 -2.63
C ILE A 111 -9.00 -9.91 -2.45
N GLU A 112 -8.62 -10.21 -1.20
CA GLU A 112 -7.37 -10.90 -0.88
C GLU A 112 -7.28 -12.28 -1.56
N GLU A 113 -8.38 -13.03 -1.53
CA GLU A 113 -8.48 -14.35 -2.15
C GLU A 113 -9.41 -14.31 -3.37
N PRO A 114 -8.87 -14.42 -4.60
CA PRO A 114 -9.67 -14.37 -5.81
C PRO A 114 -10.68 -15.53 -5.87
N VAL A 115 -11.96 -15.18 -5.95
CA VAL A 115 -13.03 -16.16 -6.18
C VAL A 115 -13.20 -16.36 -7.68
N LYS A 116 -13.07 -17.62 -8.15
CA LYS A 116 -13.45 -17.98 -9.51
C LYS A 116 -14.97 -18.03 -9.59
N VAL A 117 -15.56 -17.06 -10.26
CA VAL A 117 -17.00 -17.05 -10.54
C VAL A 117 -17.23 -17.63 -11.94
N GLU A 118 -18.10 -18.63 -12.07
CA GLU A 118 -18.56 -19.06 -13.38
C GLU A 118 -19.36 -17.93 -14.04
N GLN A 119 -18.80 -17.35 -15.09
CA GLN A 119 -19.34 -16.16 -15.75
C GLN A 119 -20.66 -16.44 -16.52
N GLY A 120 -21.09 -17.70 -16.60
CA GLY A 120 -22.22 -18.14 -17.42
C GLY A 120 -22.01 -17.86 -18.92
N ASN A 121 -23.08 -18.02 -19.71
CA ASN A 121 -23.10 -17.55 -21.09
C ASN A 121 -23.43 -16.05 -21.08
N LYS A 122 -22.41 -15.20 -20.84
CA LYS A 122 -22.56 -13.77 -21.12
C LYS A 122 -22.80 -13.59 -22.63
N PRO A 123 -23.82 -12.79 -23.02
CA PRO A 123 -24.12 -12.53 -24.43
C PRO A 123 -22.97 -11.84 -25.17
#